data_AF-E3LP47-F1
#
_entry.id   AF-E3LP47-F1
#
_cell.length_a   1.000
_cell.length_b   1.000
_cell.length_c   1.000
_cell.angle_alpha   90.00
_cell.angle_beta   90.00
_cell.angle_gamma   90.00
#
_symmetry.space_group_name_H-M   'P 1'
#
loop_
_entity.id
_entity.type
_entity.pdbx_description
1 polymer ?
#
loop_
_entity_poly.entity_id
_entity_poly.type
_entity_poly.pdbx_seq_one_letter_code
_entity_poly.pdbx_strand_id
1 'polypeptide(L)'
;MSQQLKDLSVSFLIQYHFDNDTRLCMAFEFEGCESNENNFLSDSECKASCSPTDNVGCPVNSKPLTKEDGSNLCQQSEDCVPEGYCSKRLSGGGKCCRKAIREVI
;
A
#
# COMPACT_ATOMS: atom_id res chain seq x y z
N MET A 1 49.39 -0.95 -21.69
CA MET A 1 49.13 -2.22 -20.99
C MET A 1 48.19 -1.95 -19.83
N SER A 2 47.07 -2.68 -19.79
CA SER A 2 46.14 -2.93 -18.67
C SER A 2 45.40 -1.72 -18.07
N GLN A 3 44.09 -1.51 -18.31
CA GLN A 3 42.94 -2.15 -17.60
C GLN A 3 43.04 -1.98 -16.08
N GLN A 4 42.03 -1.63 -15.28
CA GLN A 4 40.60 -1.33 -15.43
C GLN A 4 40.11 -1.20 -14.00
N LEU A 5 39.59 -0.05 -13.55
CA LEU A 5 38.65 0.02 -12.43
C LEU A 5 37.68 1.18 -12.72
N LYS A 6 36.68 0.85 -13.53
CA LYS A 6 35.40 1.55 -13.57
C LYS A 6 34.72 1.25 -12.22
N ASP A 7 35.00 2.02 -11.18
CA ASP A 7 34.20 1.92 -9.97
C ASP A 7 32.84 2.54 -10.25
N LEU A 8 31.84 1.66 -10.10
CA LEU A 8 30.58 1.68 -10.80
C LEU A 8 29.70 2.86 -10.35
N SER A 9 29.36 3.71 -11.30
CA SER A 9 28.06 4.38 -11.33
C SER A 9 26.96 3.32 -11.55
N VAL A 10 26.74 2.41 -10.61
CA VAL A 10 25.42 1.78 -10.52
C VAL A 10 24.55 2.84 -9.88
N SER A 11 23.84 3.60 -10.72
CA SER A 11 22.80 4.48 -10.23
C SER A 11 21.71 3.58 -9.68
N PHE A 12 21.65 3.41 -8.35
CA PHE A 12 20.50 2.81 -7.67
C PHE A 12 19.30 3.73 -7.88
N LEU A 13 18.58 3.55 -8.99
CA LEU A 13 17.35 4.27 -9.25
C LEU A 13 16.22 3.52 -8.53
N ILE A 14 15.81 4.06 -7.39
CA ILE A 14 14.59 3.58 -6.73
C ILE A 14 13.40 4.18 -7.49
N GLN A 15 12.54 3.32 -7.98
CA GLN A 15 11.23 3.72 -8.49
C GLN A 15 10.12 3.00 -7.74
N TYR A 16 8.88 3.37 -8.02
CA TYR A 16 7.70 2.85 -7.36
C TYR A 16 6.78 2.21 -8.38
N HIS A 17 6.21 1.07 -8.05
CA HIS A 17 5.12 0.46 -8.83
C HIS A 17 3.92 0.25 -7.92
N PHE A 18 2.73 0.29 -8.50
CA PHE A 18 1.51 -0.08 -7.81
C PHE A 18 1.37 -1.60 -7.82
N ASP A 19 1.35 -2.20 -6.63
CA ASP A 19 1.06 -3.60 -6.45
C ASP A 19 -0.44 -3.80 -6.27
N ASN A 20 -1.05 -4.54 -7.20
CA ASN A 20 -2.50 -4.69 -7.24
C ASN A 20 -3.05 -5.61 -6.13
N ASP A 21 -2.21 -6.49 -5.59
CA ASP A 21 -2.59 -7.44 -4.54
C ASP A 21 -2.73 -6.75 -3.19
N THR A 22 -1.73 -5.97 -2.80
CA THR A 22 -1.70 -5.19 -1.55
C THR A 22 -2.37 -3.83 -1.70
N ARG A 23 -2.56 -3.35 -2.93
CA ARG A 23 -3.02 -1.99 -3.27
C ARG A 23 -2.07 -0.90 -2.74
N LEU A 24 -0.78 -1.20 -2.66
CA LEU A 24 0.26 -0.29 -2.20
C LEU A 24 1.21 0.10 -3.32
N CYS A 25 1.82 1.26 -3.17
CA CYS A 25 2.96 1.67 -3.98
C CYS A 25 4.23 1.13 -3.33
N MET A 26 4.86 0.14 -3.98
CA MET A 26 6.07 -0.51 -3.48
C MET A 26 7.30 0.01 -4.21
N ALA A 27 8.34 0.32 -3.44
CA ALA A 27 9.64 0.68 -3.98
C ALA A 27 10.33 -0.57 -4.57
N PHE A 28 11.02 -0.38 -5.68
CA PHE A 28 11.86 -1.42 -6.30
C PHE A 28 13.12 -0.79 -6.90
N GLU A 29 14.17 -1.59 -7.01
CA GLU A 29 15.40 -1.20 -7.70
C GLU A 29 15.16 -1.28 -9.21
N PHE A 30 15.27 -0.15 -9.89
CA PHE A 30 15.15 -0.07 -11.34
C PHE A 30 16.53 -0.26 -11.97
N GLU A 31 16.72 -1.39 -12.65
CA GLU A 31 17.98 -1.76 -13.31
C GLU A 31 18.30 -0.92 -14.56
N GLY A 32 17.36 -0.06 -14.99
CA GLY A 32 17.50 0.75 -16.19
C GLY A 32 16.95 0.06 -17.44
N CYS A 33 16.41 0.88 -18.36
CA CYS A 33 15.78 0.52 -19.63
C CYS A 33 14.49 -0.32 -19.49
N GLU A 34 13.53 -0.15 -20.40
CA GLU A 34 12.25 -0.90 -20.46
C GLU A 34 11.28 -0.70 -19.27
N SER A 35 11.04 0.57 -18.91
CA SER A 35 9.93 0.92 -18.02
C SER A 35 8.58 0.70 -18.70
N ASN A 36 7.63 0.09 -17.99
CA ASN A 36 6.22 0.09 -18.36
C ASN A 36 5.46 1.26 -17.68
N GLU A 37 4.15 1.36 -17.87
CA GLU A 37 3.30 2.41 -17.28
C GLU A 37 3.14 2.29 -15.75
N ASN A 38 3.49 1.14 -15.16
CA ASN A 38 3.45 0.92 -13.71
C ASN A 38 4.81 1.22 -13.07
N ASN A 39 5.33 2.41 -13.35
CA ASN A 39 6.63 2.84 -12.87
C ASN A 39 6.65 4.35 -12.63
N PHE A 40 6.92 4.75 -11.40
CA PHE A 40 6.76 6.11 -10.92
C PHE A 40 8.03 6.57 -10.18
N LEU A 41 8.36 7.84 -10.31
CA LEU A 41 9.56 8.41 -9.67
C LEU A 41 9.37 8.64 -8.17
N SER A 42 8.12 8.62 -7.69
CA SER A 42 7.80 8.81 -6.28
C SER A 42 6.59 7.99 -5.84
N ASP A 43 6.57 7.63 -4.56
CA ASP A 43 5.41 7.03 -3.89
C ASP A 43 4.15 7.87 -4.07
N SER A 44 4.26 9.21 -3.97
CA SER A 44 3.12 10.12 -4.15
C SER A 44 2.54 10.09 -5.56
N GLU A 45 3.39 9.99 -6.58
CA GLU A 45 2.95 9.91 -7.97
C GLU A 45 2.24 8.58 -8.25
N CYS A 46 2.80 7.48 -7.76
CA CYS A 46 2.14 6.18 -7.80
C CYS A 46 0.78 6.21 -7.09
N LYS A 47 0.72 6.79 -5.88
CA LYS A 47 -0.52 6.88 -5.12
C LYS A 47 -1.57 7.75 -5.82
N ALA A 48 -1.16 8.89 -6.37
CA ALA A 48 -2.06 9.77 -7.12
C ALA A 48 -2.61 9.10 -8.38
N SER A 49 -1.80 8.27 -9.04
CA SER A 49 -2.18 7.58 -10.28
C SER A 49 -3.05 6.34 -10.04
N CYS A 50 -2.78 5.60 -8.96
CA CYS A 50 -3.33 4.25 -8.78
C CYS A 50 -4.16 4.03 -7.50
N SER A 51 -4.05 4.89 -6.48
CA SER A 51 -4.81 4.67 -5.23
C SER A 51 -6.30 4.97 -5.44
N PRO A 52 -7.21 4.07 -5.04
CA PRO A 52 -8.64 4.32 -5.09
C PRO A 52 -9.02 5.54 -4.25
N THR A 53 -9.77 6.47 -4.82
CA THR A 53 -10.21 7.71 -4.14
C THR A 53 -11.10 7.46 -2.93
N ASP A 54 -11.69 6.28 -2.81
CA ASP A 54 -12.64 5.91 -1.78
C ASP A 54 -12.07 5.04 -0.65
N ASN A 55 -10.76 4.69 -0.70
CA ASN A 55 -10.03 3.91 0.33
C ASN A 55 -10.90 2.82 1.00
N VAL A 56 -11.55 2.01 0.17
CA VAL A 56 -12.65 1.10 0.56
C VAL A 56 -12.14 -0.18 1.24
N GLY A 57 -10.93 -0.20 1.77
CA GLY A 57 -10.26 -1.42 2.21
C GLY A 57 -9.74 -1.38 3.64
N CYS A 58 -9.31 -2.55 4.09
CA CYS A 58 -8.36 -2.64 5.18
C CYS A 58 -6.93 -2.49 4.64
N PRO A 59 -5.94 -2.17 5.50
CA PRO A 59 -4.56 -2.05 5.06
C PRO A 59 -4.08 -3.30 4.32
N VAL A 60 -3.14 -3.13 3.39
CA VAL A 60 -2.60 -4.18 2.50
C VAL A 60 -3.68 -5.04 1.83
N ASN A 61 -4.82 -4.43 1.50
CA ASN A 61 -5.99 -5.11 0.94
C ASN A 61 -6.44 -6.34 1.76
N SER A 62 -6.18 -6.31 3.08
CA SER A 62 -6.53 -7.42 3.96
C SER A 62 -8.04 -7.61 4.07
N LYS A 63 -8.45 -8.83 4.41
CA LYS A 63 -9.86 -9.15 4.61
C LYS A 63 -10.41 -8.35 5.79
N PRO A 64 -11.59 -7.72 5.65
CA PRO A 64 -12.25 -7.05 6.78
C PRO A 64 -12.48 -8.01 7.95
N LEU A 65 -12.40 -7.48 9.16
CA LEU A 65 -12.84 -8.16 10.36
C LEU A 65 -14.37 -8.21 10.37
N THR A 66 -14.93 -9.41 10.43
CA THR A 66 -16.37 -9.62 10.62
C THR A 66 -16.67 -9.61 12.12
N LYS A 67 -17.62 -8.79 12.53
CA LYS A 67 -18.13 -8.72 13.90
C LYS A 67 -18.99 -9.95 14.22
N GLU A 68 -19.38 -10.11 15.49
CA GLU A 68 -20.29 -11.17 15.92
C GLU A 68 -21.66 -11.11 15.22
N ASP A 69 -22.12 -9.90 14.89
CA ASP A 69 -23.37 -9.67 14.13
C ASP A 69 -23.29 -10.05 12.63
N GLY A 70 -22.13 -10.56 12.18
CA GLY A 70 -21.88 -10.96 10.79
C GLY A 70 -21.57 -9.80 9.84
N SER A 71 -21.63 -8.55 10.31
CA SER A 71 -21.27 -7.37 9.51
C SER A 71 -19.82 -6.95 9.73
N ASN A 72 -19.25 -6.20 8.78
CA ASN A 72 -17.89 -5.66 8.86
C ASN A 72 -17.87 -4.13 8.76
N LEU A 73 -19.01 -3.49 8.96
CA LEU A 73 -19.17 -2.04 8.89
C LEU A 73 -19.04 -1.43 10.29
N CYS A 74 -18.53 -0.21 10.33
CA CYS A 74 -18.35 0.56 11.56
C CYS A 74 -18.59 2.04 11.34
N GLN A 75 -18.88 2.75 12.42
CA GLN A 75 -18.82 4.21 12.50
C GLN A 75 -17.59 4.65 13.31
N GLN A 76 -17.22 3.85 14.31
CA GLN A 76 -16.10 4.11 15.20
C GLN A 76 -15.38 2.81 15.59
N SER A 77 -14.21 2.91 16.21
CA SER A 77 -13.35 1.73 16.43
C SER A 77 -13.89 0.80 17.51
N GLU A 78 -14.73 1.33 18.39
CA GLU A 78 -15.45 0.62 19.44
C GLU A 78 -16.42 -0.41 18.86
N ASP A 79 -16.88 -0.22 17.62
CA ASP A 79 -17.72 -1.20 16.92
C ASP A 79 -16.94 -2.47 16.53
N CYS A 80 -15.60 -2.39 16.50
CA CYS A 80 -14.72 -3.43 15.98
C CYS A 80 -13.88 -4.12 17.09
N VAL A 81 -14.24 -3.93 18.36
CA VAL A 81 -13.52 -4.51 19.50
C VAL A 81 -13.79 -6.01 19.63
N PRO A 82 -12.89 -6.79 20.25
CA PRO A 82 -11.60 -6.36 20.82
C PRO A 82 -10.46 -6.25 19.79
N GLU A 83 -10.50 -7.05 18.74
CA GLU A 83 -9.36 -7.29 17.84
C GLU A 83 -9.20 -6.28 16.70
N GLY A 84 -10.16 -5.39 16.50
CA GLY A 84 -10.22 -4.50 15.34
C GLY A 84 -10.31 -3.03 15.66
N TYR A 85 -10.23 -2.25 14.60
CA TYR A 85 -10.43 -0.80 14.57
C TYR A 85 -11.23 -0.42 13.33
N CYS A 86 -11.79 0.79 13.32
CA CYS A 86 -12.57 1.28 12.18
C CYS A 86 -11.69 2.01 11.18
N SER A 87 -11.53 1.43 9.99
CA SER A 87 -10.93 2.11 8.83
C SER A 87 -11.99 2.99 8.19
N LYS A 88 -11.98 4.29 8.53
CA LYS A 88 -12.97 5.27 8.09
C LYS A 88 -12.77 5.65 6.62
N ARG A 89 -13.89 5.85 5.92
CA ARG A 89 -13.95 6.39 4.56
C ARG A 89 -14.15 7.90 4.61
N LEU A 90 -13.81 8.57 3.52
CA LEU A 90 -14.04 10.01 3.35
C LEU A 90 -15.53 10.39 3.49
N SER A 91 -16.43 9.53 3.03
CA SER A 91 -17.88 9.77 3.05
C SER A 91 -18.57 9.47 4.41
N GLY A 92 -17.80 9.14 5.45
CA GLY A 92 -18.34 8.67 6.72
C GLY A 92 -18.58 7.15 6.75
N GLY A 93 -18.59 6.58 7.97
CA GLY A 93 -18.55 5.14 8.17
C GLY A 93 -17.25 4.49 7.69
N GLY A 94 -17.09 3.19 7.93
CA GLY A 94 -15.86 2.48 7.67
C GLY A 94 -16.02 0.98 7.62
N LYS A 95 -14.89 0.28 7.49
CA LYS A 95 -14.81 -1.17 7.65
C LYS A 95 -14.01 -1.52 8.90
N CYS A 96 -14.45 -2.55 9.62
CA CYS A 96 -13.68 -3.14 10.68
C CYS A 96 -12.46 -3.84 10.08
N CYS A 97 -11.28 -3.50 10.58
CA CYS A 97 -10.00 -4.07 10.16
C CYS A 97 -9.25 -4.58 11.39
N ARG A 98 -8.47 -5.65 11.23
CA ARG A 98 -7.69 -6.21 12.34
C ARG A 98 -6.58 -5.25 12.76
N LYS A 99 -6.45 -4.98 14.06
CA LYS A 99 -5.36 -4.14 14.62
C LYS A 99 -3.98 -4.73 14.33
N ALA A 100 -3.84 -6.06 14.39
CA ALA A 100 -2.58 -6.75 14.12
C ALA A 100 -1.98 -6.45 12.73
N ILE A 101 -2.79 -6.04 11.76
CA ILE A 101 -2.32 -5.68 10.41
C ILE A 101 -1.91 -4.20 10.35
N ARG A 102 -2.52 -3.33 11.16
CA ARG A 102 -2.16 -1.92 11.26
C ARG A 102 -0.80 -1.70 11.92
N GLU A 103 -0.39 -2.58 12.82
CA GLU A 103 0.87 -2.45 13.57
C GLU A 103 2.10 -2.98 12.81
N VAL A 104 1.89 -3.57 11.63
CA VAL A 104 2.94 -4.22 10.82
C VAL A 104 3.38 -3.34 9.62
N ILE A 105 2.70 -2.22 9.38
CA ILE A 105 2.91 -1.30 8.25
C ILE A 105 3.16 0.10 8.80
#